data_AF-A0A2G6D3P4-F1
#
_entry.id   AF-A0A2G6D3P4-F1
#
_cell.length_a   1.000
_cell.length_b   1.000
_cell.length_c   1.000
_cell.angle_alpha   90.00
_cell.angle_beta   90.00
_cell.angle_gamma   90.00
#
_symmetry.space_group_name_H-M   'P 1'
#
loop_
_entity.id
_entity.type
_entity.pdbx_description
1 polymer ?
#
loop_
_entity_poly.entity_id
_entity_poly.type
_entity_poly.pdbx_seq_one_letter_code
_entity_poly.pdbx_strand_id
1 'polypeptide(L)'
;MNTQPAIEPLQAIDPAKVEAALAKLKDIQLPEPVSWWPLSTCTIAAIVTLLMLLIALGLFAWFRKKNRWRRSALKQLDEIIKTHGTPATDNTGRELQANRLQSTAEACNTLVKALVIQRQPFIAKKYGANNPVTDPASLSGESWVNFLEGVYADCKPARPGLDLSALSEAGYQPSPTYECQHLFHQLKQWIRCCP
;
A
#
# COMPACT_ATOMS: atom_id res chain seq x y z
N MET A 1 85.17 17.59 -60.49
CA MET A 1 85.47 18.62 -59.47
C MET A 1 84.24 18.77 -58.58
N ASN A 2 84.47 18.69 -57.28
CA ASN A 2 83.53 18.45 -56.19
C ASN A 2 82.80 19.74 -55.77
N THR A 3 81.48 19.71 -55.55
CA THR A 3 80.74 20.77 -54.84
C THR A 3 80.32 20.24 -53.48
N GLN A 4 80.94 20.77 -52.43
CA GLN A 4 80.61 20.49 -51.04
C GLN A 4 79.71 21.61 -50.53
N PRO A 5 78.48 21.34 -50.03
CA PRO A 5 77.66 22.38 -49.43
C PRO A 5 78.26 22.79 -48.08
N ALA A 6 78.40 24.10 -47.88
CA ALA A 6 78.86 24.69 -46.64
C ALA A 6 77.87 24.37 -45.51
N ILE A 7 78.37 23.78 -44.43
CA ILE A 7 77.63 23.54 -43.19
C ILE A 7 77.55 24.89 -42.47
N GLU A 8 76.36 25.46 -42.32
CA GLU A 8 76.14 26.62 -41.45
C GLU A 8 76.53 26.28 -40.01
N PRO A 9 77.25 27.16 -39.29
CA PRO A 9 77.60 26.89 -37.90
C PRO A 9 76.33 26.91 -37.04
N LEU A 10 76.22 25.91 -36.17
CA LEU A 10 75.20 25.77 -35.14
C LEU A 10 75.07 27.11 -34.38
N GLN A 11 74.03 27.90 -34.68
CA GLN A 11 73.79 29.16 -33.96
C GLN A 11 73.57 28.82 -32.49
N ALA A 12 74.55 29.18 -31.65
CA ALA A 12 74.44 29.05 -30.21
C ALA A 12 73.18 29.79 -29.75
N ILE A 13 72.33 29.06 -29.05
CA ILE A 13 71.08 29.57 -28.50
C ILE A 13 71.44 30.74 -27.56
N ASP A 14 71.04 31.95 -27.96
CA ASP A 14 71.38 33.18 -27.25
C ASP A 14 70.63 33.21 -25.90
N PRO A 15 71.32 33.10 -24.75
CA PRO A 15 70.66 32.95 -23.45
C PRO A 15 69.74 34.13 -23.13
N ALA A 16 70.07 35.33 -23.64
CA ALA A 16 69.23 36.51 -23.50
C ALA A 16 67.88 36.39 -24.22
N LYS A 17 67.81 35.67 -25.36
CA LYS A 17 66.53 35.40 -26.05
C LYS A 17 65.70 34.35 -25.32
N VAL A 18 66.34 33.37 -24.69
CA VAL A 18 65.65 32.35 -23.88
C VAL A 18 65.06 32.97 -22.63
N GLU A 19 65.80 33.84 -21.95
CA GLU A 19 65.30 34.58 -20.78
C GLU A 19 64.14 35.52 -21.15
N ALA A 20 64.21 36.20 -22.31
CA ALA A 20 63.12 37.01 -22.82
C ALA A 20 61.87 36.19 -23.21
N ALA A 21 62.06 34.96 -23.71
CA ALA A 21 60.96 34.03 -24.01
C ALA A 21 60.33 33.46 -22.73
N LEU A 22 61.13 33.16 -21.71
CA LEU A 22 60.67 32.72 -20.39
C LEU A 22 59.96 33.85 -19.64
N ALA A 23 60.46 35.08 -19.70
CA ALA A 23 59.78 36.25 -19.15
C ALA A 23 58.44 36.56 -19.85
N LYS A 24 58.28 36.11 -21.11
CA LYS A 24 57.02 36.13 -21.85
C LYS A 24 56.08 34.97 -21.54
N LEU A 25 56.55 33.92 -20.85
CA LEU A 25 55.69 32.87 -20.27
C LEU A 25 55.05 33.38 -18.97
N LYS A 26 54.52 34.61 -19.07
CA LYS A 26 53.78 35.32 -18.06
C LYS A 26 52.44 34.60 -17.93
N ASP A 27 52.37 33.79 -16.87
CA ASP A 27 51.19 33.64 -16.04
C ASP A 27 49.93 33.17 -16.80
N ILE A 28 49.77 31.85 -16.93
CA ILE A 28 48.48 31.24 -17.25
C ILE A 28 47.54 31.63 -16.11
N GLN A 29 46.70 32.64 -16.36
CA GLN A 29 45.58 32.96 -15.50
C GLN A 29 44.64 31.77 -15.53
N LEU A 30 44.67 30.94 -14.48
CA LEU A 30 43.63 29.94 -14.28
C LEU A 30 42.30 30.70 -14.12
N PRO A 31 41.24 30.35 -14.86
CA PRO A 31 39.94 30.93 -14.60
C PRO A 31 39.56 30.64 -13.16
N GLU A 32 38.91 31.62 -12.53
CA GLU A 32 38.27 31.46 -11.23
C GLU A 32 37.49 30.12 -11.22
N PRO A 33 37.62 29.31 -10.14
CA PRO A 33 37.08 27.97 -10.12
C PRO A 33 35.60 28.03 -10.48
N VAL A 34 35.22 27.28 -11.53
CA VAL A 34 33.86 27.24 -12.04
C VAL A 34 32.91 27.04 -10.87
N SER A 35 32.25 28.14 -10.51
CA SER A 35 31.30 28.18 -9.42
C SER A 35 30.18 27.26 -9.85
N TRP A 36 30.13 26.07 -9.23
CA TRP A 36 29.01 25.12 -9.25
C TRP A 36 28.09 25.35 -10.46
N TRP A 37 28.48 24.74 -11.58
CA TRP A 37 27.80 24.76 -12.88
C TRP A 37 26.31 25.13 -12.80
N PRO A 38 25.80 25.99 -13.70
CA PRO A 38 24.36 26.27 -13.73
C PRO A 38 23.71 24.91 -13.85
N LEU A 39 22.95 24.53 -12.83
CA LEU A 39 22.23 23.27 -12.86
C LEU A 39 21.29 23.41 -14.05
N SER A 40 21.72 22.88 -15.21
CA SER A 40 21.09 23.18 -16.49
C SER A 40 19.60 22.92 -16.34
N THR A 41 18.74 23.75 -16.92
CA THR A 41 17.29 23.60 -16.78
C THR A 41 16.84 22.16 -17.07
N CYS A 42 17.53 21.44 -17.97
CA CYS A 42 17.34 20.03 -18.25
C CYS A 42 17.67 19.07 -17.09
N THR A 43 18.73 19.30 -16.29
CA THR A 43 19.06 18.47 -15.12
C THR A 43 18.10 18.72 -13.98
N ILE A 44 17.70 19.98 -13.75
CA ILE A 44 16.62 20.32 -12.81
C ILE A 44 15.33 19.60 -13.22
N ALA A 45 14.95 19.71 -14.50
CA ALA A 45 13.77 19.04 -15.03
C ALA A 45 13.85 17.51 -14.87
N ALA A 46 15.02 16.91 -15.10
CA ALA A 46 15.22 15.47 -14.92
C ALA A 46 15.08 15.06 -13.45
N ILE A 47 15.67 15.82 -12.52
CA ILE A 47 15.58 15.56 -11.06
C ILE A 47 14.13 15.70 -10.59
N VAL A 48 13.43 16.76 -11.00
CA VAL A 48 12.01 16.98 -10.66
C VAL A 48 11.13 15.86 -11.21
N THR A 49 11.38 15.45 -12.45
CA THR A 49 10.64 14.34 -13.09
C THR A 49 10.88 13.03 -12.34
N LEU A 50 12.13 12.76 -11.97
CA LEU A 50 12.49 11.57 -11.18
C LEU A 50 11.82 11.60 -9.79
N LEU A 51 11.83 12.75 -9.11
CA LEU A 51 11.16 12.94 -7.81
C LEU A 51 9.65 12.71 -7.92
N MET A 52 9.00 13.31 -8.92
CA MET A 52 7.57 13.09 -9.20
C MET A 52 7.25 11.62 -9.45
N LEU A 53 8.10 10.91 -10.21
CA LEU A 53 7.92 9.49 -10.48
C LEU A 53 8.08 8.64 -9.22
N LEU A 54 9.07 8.94 -8.38
CA LEU A 54 9.26 8.27 -7.08
C LEU A 54 8.09 8.50 -6.13
N ILE A 55 7.59 9.75 -6.04
CA ILE A 55 6.41 10.09 -5.23
C ILE A 55 5.18 9.36 -5.77
N ALA A 56 4.95 9.37 -7.08
CA ALA A 56 3.84 8.67 -7.71
C ALA A 56 3.90 7.17 -7.45
N LEU A 57 5.07 6.54 -7.57
CA LEU A 57 5.27 5.12 -7.26
C LEU A 57 5.05 4.84 -5.76
N GLY A 58 5.54 5.70 -4.89
CA GLY A 58 5.35 5.59 -3.44
C GLY A 58 3.87 5.68 -3.04
N LEU A 59 3.16 6.69 -3.55
CA LEU A 59 1.72 6.83 -3.38
C LEU A 59 0.99 5.62 -3.97
N PHE A 60 1.32 5.20 -5.19
CA PHE A 60 0.69 4.05 -5.84
C PHE A 60 0.91 2.74 -5.06
N ALA A 61 2.13 2.49 -4.58
CA ALA A 61 2.44 1.35 -3.74
C ALA A 61 1.69 1.40 -2.40
N TRP A 62 1.58 2.59 -1.80
CA TRP A 62 0.81 2.82 -0.58
C TRP A 62 -0.69 2.60 -0.80
N PHE A 63 -1.28 3.14 -1.87
CA PHE A 63 -2.66 2.89 -2.27
C PHE A 63 -2.91 1.40 -2.54
N ARG A 64 -1.96 0.71 -3.19
CA ARG A 64 -2.03 -0.74 -3.36
C ARG A 64 -2.00 -1.46 -2.02
N LYS A 65 -1.05 -1.15 -1.12
CA LYS A 65 -0.94 -1.77 0.21
C LYS A 65 -2.21 -1.55 1.03
N LYS A 66 -2.79 -0.35 0.96
CA LYS A 66 -4.09 -0.01 1.55
C LYS A 66 -5.27 -0.81 0.98
N ASN A 67 -5.20 -1.32 -0.24
CA ASN A 67 -6.25 -2.17 -0.81
C ASN A 67 -5.93 -3.68 -0.76
N ARG A 68 -4.69 -4.08 -0.47
CA ARG A 68 -4.30 -5.51 -0.44
C ARG A 68 -5.06 -6.29 0.63
N TRP A 69 -5.24 -5.73 1.82
CA TRP A 69 -5.94 -6.42 2.91
C TRP A 69 -7.43 -6.60 2.61
N ARG A 70 -8.10 -5.58 2.05
CA ARG A 70 -9.50 -5.68 1.62
C ARG A 70 -9.68 -6.77 0.57
N ARG A 71 -8.74 -6.85 -0.38
CA ARG A 71 -8.74 -7.92 -1.39
C ARG A 71 -8.53 -9.29 -0.77
N SER A 72 -7.65 -9.43 0.21
CA SER A 72 -7.43 -10.68 0.93
C SER A 72 -8.69 -11.12 1.69
N ALA A 73 -9.30 -10.20 2.44
CA ALA A 73 -10.54 -10.42 3.18
C ALA A 73 -11.70 -10.83 2.27
N LEU A 74 -11.90 -10.10 1.17
CA LEU A 74 -12.95 -10.41 0.19
C LEU A 74 -12.72 -11.76 -0.49
N LYS A 75 -11.47 -12.13 -0.78
CA LYS A 75 -11.14 -13.45 -1.33
C LYS A 75 -11.48 -14.58 -0.37
N GLN A 76 -11.13 -14.45 0.91
CA GLN A 76 -11.45 -15.44 1.93
C GLN A 76 -12.98 -15.57 2.10
N LEU A 77 -13.71 -14.46 2.07
CA LEU A 77 -15.17 -14.50 2.10
C LEU A 77 -15.76 -15.19 0.86
N ASP A 78 -15.24 -14.88 -0.34
CA ASP A 78 -15.67 -15.55 -1.57
C ASP A 78 -15.37 -17.06 -1.59
N GLU A 79 -14.29 -17.48 -0.94
CA GLU A 79 -13.95 -18.90 -0.76
C GLU A 79 -14.98 -19.61 0.14
N ILE A 80 -15.34 -19.01 1.28
CA ILE A 80 -16.41 -19.52 2.15
C ILE A 80 -17.73 -19.63 1.37
N ILE A 81 -18.07 -18.63 0.56
CA ILE A 81 -19.30 -18.66 -0.25
C ILE A 81 -19.32 -19.85 -1.22
N LYS A 82 -18.21 -20.12 -1.89
CA LYS A 82 -18.12 -21.23 -2.86
C LYS A 82 -18.25 -22.59 -2.19
N THR A 83 -17.64 -22.76 -1.03
CA THR A 83 -17.67 -24.02 -0.28
C THR A 83 -19.08 -24.37 0.22
N HIS A 84 -19.90 -23.36 0.52
CA HIS A 84 -21.19 -23.55 1.18
C HIS A 84 -22.43 -23.19 0.35
N GLY A 85 -22.25 -22.81 -0.92
CA GLY A 85 -23.32 -22.32 -1.81
C GLY A 85 -24.15 -23.39 -2.53
N THR A 86 -23.86 -24.68 -2.37
CA THR A 86 -24.59 -25.77 -3.04
C THR A 86 -25.75 -26.29 -2.17
N PRO A 87 -27.03 -26.03 -2.53
CA PRO A 87 -28.16 -26.59 -1.80
C PRO A 87 -28.21 -28.12 -2.01
N ALA A 88 -28.37 -28.88 -0.93
CA ALA A 88 -28.70 -30.30 -1.01
C ALA A 88 -30.20 -30.45 -1.22
N THR A 89 -30.59 -31.26 -2.21
CA THR A 89 -31.98 -31.46 -2.66
C THR A 89 -32.78 -32.46 -1.84
N ASP A 90 -32.18 -33.06 -0.82
CA ASP A 90 -32.67 -34.30 -0.22
C ASP A 90 -33.17 -34.04 1.21
N ASN A 91 -34.05 -34.88 1.75
CA ASN A 91 -34.56 -34.81 3.12
C ASN A 91 -33.48 -35.01 4.20
N THR A 92 -32.49 -35.89 3.96
CA THR A 92 -31.21 -35.95 4.71
C THR A 92 -30.42 -34.65 4.59
N GLY A 93 -30.70 -33.86 3.56
CA GLY A 93 -30.10 -32.57 3.28
C GLY A 93 -30.50 -31.46 4.25
N ARG A 94 -31.63 -31.55 4.99
CA ARG A 94 -32.05 -30.47 5.92
C ARG A 94 -31.15 -30.35 7.14
N GLU A 95 -30.83 -31.45 7.81
CA GLU A 95 -29.90 -31.44 8.95
C GLU A 95 -28.47 -31.09 8.50
N LEU A 96 -28.02 -31.65 7.37
CA LEU A 96 -26.75 -31.24 6.76
C LEU A 96 -26.75 -29.76 6.35
N GLN A 97 -27.89 -29.21 5.94
CA GLN A 97 -28.03 -27.79 5.61
C GLN A 97 -27.93 -26.93 6.87
N ALA A 98 -28.63 -27.27 7.96
CA ALA A 98 -28.52 -26.54 9.24
C ALA A 98 -27.07 -26.50 9.75
N ASN A 99 -26.36 -27.63 9.74
CA ASN A 99 -24.94 -27.70 10.11
C ASN A 99 -24.03 -26.89 9.16
N ARG A 100 -24.33 -26.87 7.86
CA ARG A 100 -23.61 -26.04 6.88
C ARG A 100 -23.86 -24.55 7.10
N LEU A 101 -25.09 -24.15 7.41
CA LEU A 101 -25.41 -22.77 7.75
C LEU A 101 -24.62 -22.37 9.00
N GLN A 102 -24.71 -23.11 10.09
CA GLN A 102 -23.97 -22.79 11.31
C GLN A 102 -22.45 -22.65 11.06
N SER A 103 -21.83 -23.61 10.37
CA SER A 103 -20.40 -23.54 10.03
C SER A 103 -20.05 -22.36 9.12
N THR A 104 -20.94 -21.91 8.22
CA THR A 104 -20.70 -20.68 7.44
C THR A 104 -20.64 -19.43 8.32
N ALA A 105 -21.59 -19.28 9.25
CA ALA A 105 -21.62 -18.12 10.12
C ALA A 105 -20.45 -18.12 11.10
N GLU A 106 -20.04 -19.28 11.62
CA GLU A 106 -18.84 -19.41 12.45
C GLU A 106 -17.55 -19.05 11.69
N ALA A 107 -17.41 -19.52 10.44
CA ALA A 107 -16.29 -19.16 9.57
C ALA A 107 -16.27 -17.65 9.29
N CYS A 108 -17.44 -17.06 9.01
CA CYS A 108 -17.58 -15.62 8.84
C CYS A 108 -17.22 -14.85 10.13
N ASN A 109 -17.70 -15.29 11.29
CA ASN A 109 -17.37 -14.70 12.59
C ASN A 109 -15.88 -14.72 12.86
N THR A 110 -15.22 -15.86 12.63
CA THR A 110 -13.78 -16.02 12.81
C THR A 110 -13.00 -15.08 11.91
N LEU A 111 -13.39 -14.99 10.63
CA LEU A 111 -12.79 -14.08 9.66
C LEU A 111 -12.96 -12.62 10.09
N VAL A 112 -14.16 -12.19 10.45
CA VAL A 112 -14.42 -10.80 10.86
C VAL A 112 -13.67 -10.47 12.14
N LYS A 113 -13.66 -11.37 13.14
CA LYS A 113 -12.87 -11.21 14.37
C LYS A 113 -11.37 -11.07 14.05
N ALA A 114 -10.82 -11.92 13.20
CA ALA A 114 -9.42 -11.82 12.77
C ALA A 114 -9.14 -10.47 12.07
N LEU A 115 -10.04 -9.97 11.24
CA LEU A 115 -9.90 -8.66 10.58
C LEU A 115 -9.96 -7.51 11.59
N VAL A 116 -10.88 -7.56 12.56
CA VAL A 116 -10.99 -6.55 13.62
C VAL A 116 -9.72 -6.51 14.46
N ILE A 117 -9.19 -7.66 14.88
CA ILE A 117 -7.92 -7.74 15.63
C ILE A 117 -6.77 -7.20 14.78
N GLN A 118 -6.68 -7.61 13.50
CA GLN A 118 -5.66 -7.11 12.58
C GLN A 118 -5.72 -5.59 12.40
N ARG A 119 -6.92 -4.99 12.49
CA ARG A 119 -7.18 -3.56 12.29
C ARG A 119 -7.39 -2.77 13.57
N GLN A 120 -7.32 -3.43 14.73
CA GLN A 120 -7.54 -2.84 16.04
C GLN A 120 -6.74 -1.55 16.28
N PRO A 121 -5.44 -1.42 15.92
CA PRO A 121 -4.73 -0.15 16.14
C PRO A 121 -5.30 1.02 15.32
N PHE A 122 -5.87 0.76 14.14
CA PHE A 122 -6.52 1.79 13.32
C PHE A 122 -7.90 2.15 13.86
N ILE A 123 -8.67 1.14 14.28
CA ILE A 123 -9.97 1.30 14.93
C ILE A 123 -9.80 2.09 16.24
N ALA A 124 -8.92 1.65 17.14
CA ALA A 124 -8.63 2.32 18.40
C ALA A 124 -8.15 3.77 18.19
N LYS A 125 -7.32 4.03 17.18
CA LYS A 125 -6.89 5.41 16.85
C LYS A 125 -8.05 6.28 16.34
N LYS A 126 -8.97 5.73 15.55
CA LYS A 126 -10.10 6.48 14.98
C LYS A 126 -11.17 6.77 16.03
N TYR A 127 -11.48 5.80 16.88
CA TYR A 127 -12.57 5.90 17.85
C TYR A 127 -12.10 6.36 19.24
N GLY A 128 -10.80 6.31 19.56
CA GLY A 128 -10.22 6.92 20.76
C GLY A 128 -10.91 6.49 22.06
N ALA A 129 -11.31 7.46 22.89
CA ALA A 129 -12.07 7.24 24.12
C ALA A 129 -13.52 6.77 23.90
N ASN A 130 -14.04 6.92 22.68
CA ASN A 130 -15.34 6.40 22.25
C ASN A 130 -15.23 5.00 21.63
N ASN A 131 -14.03 4.38 21.65
CA ASN A 131 -13.88 2.99 21.24
C ASN A 131 -14.73 2.13 22.19
N PRO A 132 -15.79 1.46 21.71
CA PRO A 132 -16.72 0.79 22.61
C PRO A 132 -16.06 -0.33 23.40
N VAL A 133 -14.91 -0.87 22.93
CA VAL A 133 -14.28 -2.06 23.51
C VAL A 133 -12.75 -2.05 23.36
N THR A 134 -12.04 -2.13 24.48
CA THR A 134 -10.57 -2.25 24.54
C THR A 134 -10.08 -3.61 24.04
N ASP A 135 -10.89 -4.67 24.24
CA ASP A 135 -10.64 -6.02 23.77
C ASP A 135 -11.80 -6.56 22.88
N PRO A 136 -11.71 -6.41 21.55
CA PRO A 136 -12.71 -6.91 20.61
C PRO A 136 -12.91 -8.43 20.66
N ALA A 137 -11.93 -9.19 21.18
CA ALA A 137 -12.03 -10.64 21.26
C ALA A 137 -13.02 -11.11 22.33
N SER A 138 -13.26 -10.29 23.36
CA SER A 138 -14.22 -10.55 24.43
C SER A 138 -15.69 -10.46 23.99
N LEU A 139 -15.97 -9.85 22.84
CA LEU A 139 -17.34 -9.64 22.36
C LEU A 139 -17.95 -10.89 21.73
N SER A 140 -19.21 -11.12 22.07
CA SER A 140 -20.04 -12.21 21.54
C SER A 140 -21.51 -11.77 21.46
N GLY A 141 -22.28 -12.47 20.62
CA GLY A 141 -23.72 -12.23 20.46
C GLY A 141 -24.05 -10.81 20.02
N GLU A 142 -25.07 -10.22 20.62
CA GLU A 142 -25.59 -8.89 20.26
C GLU A 142 -24.56 -7.77 20.48
N SER A 143 -23.73 -7.86 21.53
CA SER A 143 -22.68 -6.86 21.80
C SER A 143 -21.66 -6.77 20.66
N TRP A 144 -21.36 -7.92 20.04
CA TRP A 144 -20.48 -8.02 18.89
C TRP A 144 -21.12 -7.39 17.64
N VAL A 145 -22.40 -7.67 17.39
CA VAL A 145 -23.14 -7.12 16.25
C VAL A 145 -23.27 -5.60 16.36
N ASN A 146 -23.69 -5.09 17.53
CA ASN A 146 -23.81 -3.65 17.79
C ASN A 146 -22.48 -2.91 17.58
N PHE A 147 -21.35 -3.53 17.96
CA PHE A 147 -20.03 -2.99 17.67
C PHE A 147 -19.76 -2.88 16.18
N LEU A 148 -20.03 -3.94 15.40
CA LEU A 148 -19.83 -3.94 13.95
C LEU A 148 -20.73 -2.92 13.24
N GLU A 149 -21.98 -2.78 13.68
CA GLU A 149 -22.92 -1.79 13.20
C GLU A 149 -22.45 -0.36 13.50
N GLY A 150 -21.95 -0.09 14.71
CA GLY A 150 -21.36 1.19 15.07
C GLY A 150 -20.17 1.56 14.18
N VAL A 151 -19.26 0.60 13.93
CA VAL A 151 -18.13 0.80 13.01
C VAL A 151 -18.60 1.09 11.57
N TYR A 152 -19.72 0.52 11.15
CA TYR A 152 -20.29 0.76 9.83
C TYR A 152 -21.02 2.10 9.72
N ALA A 153 -21.82 2.46 10.72
CA ALA A 153 -22.58 3.70 10.78
C ALA A 153 -21.65 4.93 10.63
N ASP A 154 -20.51 4.93 11.31
CA ASP A 154 -19.51 5.99 11.22
C ASP A 154 -18.81 6.05 9.85
N CYS A 155 -18.80 4.96 9.09
CA CYS A 155 -18.24 4.94 7.74
C CYS A 155 -19.30 5.26 6.66
N LYS A 156 -20.59 4.97 6.90
CA LYS A 156 -21.70 5.22 5.97
C LYS A 156 -23.01 5.56 6.72
N PRO A 157 -23.17 6.81 7.18
CA PRO A 157 -24.35 7.22 7.94
C PRO A 157 -25.65 7.26 7.11
N ALA A 158 -25.57 7.23 5.78
CA ALA A 158 -26.70 7.46 4.87
C ALA A 158 -27.33 6.20 4.25
N ARG A 159 -26.92 4.98 4.64
CA ARG A 159 -27.47 3.73 4.09
C ARG A 159 -28.32 2.99 5.13
N PRO A 160 -29.34 2.23 4.71
CA PRO A 160 -30.12 1.39 5.62
C PRO A 160 -29.20 0.48 6.43
N GLY A 161 -29.63 0.21 7.67
CA GLY A 161 -28.87 -0.48 8.70
C GLY A 161 -28.23 -1.77 8.20
N LEU A 162 -27.02 -2.01 8.68
CA LEU A 162 -26.29 -3.25 8.46
C LEU A 162 -26.91 -4.31 9.37
N ASP A 163 -27.65 -5.27 8.82
CA ASP A 163 -28.22 -6.37 9.61
C ASP A 163 -27.24 -7.54 9.68
N LEU A 164 -26.62 -7.74 10.85
CA LEU A 164 -25.69 -8.83 11.14
C LEU A 164 -26.22 -9.76 12.25
N SER A 165 -27.51 -9.70 12.56
CA SER A 165 -28.18 -10.57 13.55
C SER A 165 -27.89 -12.06 13.35
N ALA A 166 -27.79 -12.50 12.08
CA ALA A 166 -27.42 -13.87 11.73
C ALA A 166 -26.06 -14.33 12.31
N LEU A 167 -25.09 -13.42 12.54
CA LEU A 167 -23.81 -13.76 13.16
C LEU A 167 -23.90 -13.97 14.67
N SER A 168 -24.81 -13.26 15.34
CA SER A 168 -25.11 -13.53 16.75
C SER A 168 -25.92 -14.80 16.91
N GLU A 169 -26.96 -14.99 16.10
CA GLU A 169 -27.89 -16.11 16.19
C GLU A 169 -27.20 -17.46 15.96
N ALA A 170 -26.26 -17.53 15.01
CA ALA A 170 -25.52 -18.76 14.72
C ALA A 170 -24.70 -19.31 15.90
N GLY A 171 -24.33 -18.46 16.87
CA GLY A 171 -23.64 -18.91 18.09
C GLY A 171 -24.57 -19.52 19.14
N TYR A 172 -25.88 -19.29 19.04
CA TYR A 172 -26.87 -19.69 20.05
C TYR A 172 -27.94 -20.65 19.52
N GLN A 173 -28.16 -20.71 18.21
CA GLN A 173 -29.18 -21.56 17.60
C GLN A 173 -28.55 -22.73 16.83
N PRO A 174 -28.93 -23.99 17.14
CA PRO A 174 -28.46 -25.17 16.42
C PRO A 174 -29.09 -25.34 15.03
N SER A 175 -30.07 -24.50 14.64
CA SER A 175 -30.73 -24.57 13.33
C SER A 175 -31.08 -23.17 12.82
N PRO A 176 -30.06 -22.38 12.45
CA PRO A 176 -30.29 -21.02 11.99
C PRO A 176 -31.06 -21.02 10.65
N THR A 177 -32.02 -20.10 10.52
CA THR A 177 -32.88 -19.95 9.32
C THR A 177 -32.62 -18.63 8.59
N TYR A 178 -31.37 -18.16 8.57
CA TYR A 178 -31.00 -16.93 7.87
C TYR A 178 -30.66 -17.16 6.40
N GLU A 179 -30.83 -16.11 5.59
CA GLU A 179 -30.43 -16.11 4.18
C GLU A 179 -28.92 -15.84 4.04
N CYS A 180 -28.15 -16.87 3.69
CA CYS A 180 -26.70 -16.76 3.48
C CYS A 180 -26.30 -15.63 2.54
N GLN A 181 -27.03 -15.45 1.43
CA GLN A 181 -26.71 -14.42 0.45
C GLN A 181 -26.84 -13.01 1.04
N HIS A 182 -27.85 -12.79 1.88
CA HIS A 182 -28.03 -11.51 2.57
C HIS A 182 -26.85 -11.24 3.51
N LEU A 183 -26.52 -12.19 4.39
CA LEU A 183 -25.39 -12.08 5.31
C LEU A 183 -24.08 -11.77 4.59
N PHE A 184 -23.79 -12.49 3.50
CA PHE A 184 -22.58 -12.28 2.72
C PHE A 184 -22.53 -10.90 2.05
N HIS A 185 -23.67 -10.42 1.55
CA HIS A 185 -23.75 -9.09 0.98
C HIS A 185 -23.46 -8.01 2.03
N GLN A 186 -24.06 -8.12 3.22
CA GLN A 186 -23.82 -7.21 4.35
C GLN A 186 -22.34 -7.23 4.78
N LEU A 187 -21.75 -8.42 4.95
CA LEU A 187 -20.33 -8.57 5.28
C LEU A 187 -19.40 -7.95 4.23
N LYS A 188 -19.69 -8.13 2.93
CA LYS A 188 -18.94 -7.48 1.85
C LYS A 188 -19.02 -5.96 1.94
N GLN A 189 -20.18 -5.41 2.29
CA GLN A 189 -20.32 -3.96 2.49
C GLN A 189 -19.52 -3.48 3.70
N TRP A 190 -19.57 -4.21 4.81
CA TRP A 190 -18.81 -3.90 6.01
C TRP A 190 -17.30 -3.91 5.76
N ILE A 191 -16.75 -4.98 5.18
CA ILE A 191 -15.30 -5.11 4.87
C ILE A 191 -14.82 -3.97 3.98
N ARG A 192 -15.66 -3.50 3.04
CA ARG A 192 -15.34 -2.36 2.16
C ARG A 192 -15.30 -1.03 2.91
N CYS A 193 -16.09 -0.89 3.96
CA CYS A 193 -16.21 0.34 4.76
C CYS A 193 -15.23 0.37 5.94
N CYS A 194 -14.75 -0.78 6.41
CA CYS A 194 -13.83 -0.88 7.54
C CYS A 194 -12.54 -0.03 7.32
N PRO A 195 -12.10 0.75 8.33
CA PRO A 195 -10.94 1.64 8.26
C PRO A 195 -9.59 0.91 8.19
#